data_AF-A0A9Q0DCP2-F1
#
_entry.id   AF-A0A9Q0DCP2-F1
#
_cell.length_a   1.000
_cell.length_b   1.000
_cell.length_c   1.000
_cell.angle_alpha   90.00
_cell.angle_beta   90.00
_cell.angle_gamma   90.00
#
_symmetry.space_group_name_H-M   'P 1'
#
loop_
_entity.id
_entity.type
_entity.pdbx_description
1 polymer ?
#
loop_
_entity_poly.entity_id
_entity_poly.type
_entity_poly.pdbx_seq_one_letter_code
_entity_poly.pdbx_strand_id
1 'polypeptide(L)'
;MVGKTHTAKQLGPMIQKCLAMAEWVTTESPLLQRSPDGQYWRICHKSREEGVIERVERERSTMATTDHPGMKEVYERIDKFDLWAKGDYDVGKTLQHCIQVPLKDTGHSVWQTQYWLKPDAVEGIRPTIAGLLQAGVLCYSDSSWNTPILPLPKAGPEGSPTKWRSGECILLSTTASRKPRHVLIYI
;
A
#
# COMPACT_ATOMS: atom_id res chain seq x y z
N MET A 1 13.46 30.55 -1.61
CA MET A 1 14.77 30.45 -2.28
C MET A 1 15.84 30.27 -1.22
N VAL A 2 16.72 29.28 -1.37
CA VAL A 2 17.89 29.08 -0.49
C VAL A 2 19.10 29.69 -1.20
N GLY A 3 19.96 30.43 -0.49
CA GLY A 3 21.12 31.10 -1.08
C GLY A 3 22.11 30.11 -1.71
N LYS A 4 22.94 30.57 -2.66
CA LYS A 4 23.85 29.74 -3.48
C LYS A 4 24.79 28.81 -2.69
N THR A 5 25.07 29.12 -1.43
CA THR A 5 25.96 28.36 -0.53
C THR A 5 25.24 27.45 0.46
N HIS A 6 23.91 27.41 0.42
CA HIS A 6 23.10 26.68 1.39
C HIS A 6 22.28 25.59 0.69
N THR A 7 22.02 24.49 1.41
CA THR A 7 21.25 23.36 0.89
C THR A 7 19.86 23.31 1.53
N ALA A 8 18.87 22.78 0.80
CA ALA A 8 17.49 22.68 1.30
C ALA A 8 17.37 21.90 2.63
N LYS A 9 18.26 20.93 2.88
CA LYS A 9 18.29 20.14 4.12
C LYS A 9 18.57 21.00 5.37
N GLN A 10 19.20 22.16 5.22
CA GLN A 10 19.52 23.08 6.32
C GLN A 10 18.34 23.98 6.70
N LEU A 11 17.27 23.99 5.90
CA LEU A 11 16.12 24.85 6.13
C LEU A 11 15.31 24.43 7.37
N GLY A 12 15.15 23.13 7.61
CA GLY A 12 14.41 22.61 8.77
C GLY A 12 14.99 23.07 10.11
N PRO A 13 16.28 22.81 10.40
CA PRO A 13 16.93 23.28 11.62
C PRO A 13 16.93 24.81 11.75
N MET A 14 17.04 25.54 10.64
CA MET A 14 16.95 27.01 10.63
C MET A 14 15.55 27.49 11.05
N ILE A 15 14.48 26.91 10.50
CA ILE A 15 13.10 27.24 10.86
C ILE A 15 12.82 26.92 12.32
N GLN A 16 13.29 25.78 12.83
CA GLN A 16 13.12 25.42 14.24
C GLN A 16 13.76 26.47 15.18
N LYS A 17 14.96 26.95 14.86
CA LYS A 17 15.60 28.04 15.63
C LYS A 17 14.79 29.33 15.57
N CYS A 18 14.30 29.72 14.40
CA CYS A 18 13.44 30.90 14.25
C CYS A 18 12.12 30.78 15.02
N LEU A 19 11.50 29.59 15.08
CA LEU A 19 10.27 29.36 15.83
C LEU A 19 10.48 29.35 17.35
N ALA A 20 11.65 28.89 17.81
CA ALA A 20 12.01 28.87 19.23
C ALA A 20 12.40 30.25 19.79
N MET A 21 12.62 31.25 18.92
CA MET A 21 12.92 32.61 19.33
C MET A 21 11.69 33.33 19.88
N ALA A 22 11.76 33.73 21.16
CA ALA A 22 10.69 34.43 21.84
C ALA A 22 10.58 35.91 21.44
N GLU A 23 11.69 36.55 21.07
CA GLU A 23 11.76 38.00 20.87
C GLU A 23 12.16 38.38 19.45
N TRP A 24 11.36 39.27 18.85
CA TRP A 24 11.55 39.82 17.51
C TRP A 24 11.52 41.35 17.59
N VAL A 25 12.55 42.00 17.04
CA VAL A 25 12.67 43.46 17.02
C VAL A 25 12.04 43.98 15.73
N THR A 26 11.04 44.86 15.87
CA THR A 26 10.41 45.51 14.72
C THR A 26 11.39 46.51 14.10
N THR A 27 11.52 46.45 12.78
CA THR A 27 12.35 47.40 12.03
C THR A 27 11.53 48.60 11.55
N GLU A 28 12.13 49.53 10.80
CA GLU A 28 11.44 50.69 10.22
C GLU A 28 10.23 50.29 9.35
N SER A 29 10.24 49.08 8.79
CA SER A 29 9.08 48.50 8.11
C SER A 29 8.29 47.61 9.06
N PRO A 30 6.98 47.85 9.26
CA PRO A 30 6.14 47.03 10.13
C PRO A 30 5.93 45.60 9.60
N LEU A 31 6.27 45.36 8.33
CA LEU A 31 6.21 44.03 7.70
C LEU A 31 7.51 43.24 7.89
N LEU A 32 8.56 43.84 8.46
CA LEU A 32 9.86 43.23 8.65
C LEU A 32 10.28 43.28 10.12
N GLN A 33 10.51 42.12 10.69
CA GLN A 33 11.09 41.95 12.02
C GLN A 33 12.46 41.29 11.90
N ARG A 34 13.34 41.61 12.84
CA ARG A 34 14.71 41.11 12.88
C ARG A 34 14.98 40.45 14.23
N SER A 35 15.81 39.42 14.22
CA SER A 35 16.31 38.83 15.45
C SER A 35 17.23 39.80 16.22
N PRO A 36 17.34 39.69 17.55
CA PRO A 36 18.23 40.55 18.34
C PRO A 36 19.71 40.43 17.96
N ASP A 37 20.14 39.23 17.55
CA ASP A 37 21.50 38.95 17.04
C ASP A 37 21.70 39.37 15.57
N GLY A 38 20.63 39.82 14.92
CA GLY A 38 20.63 40.31 13.54
C GLY A 38 20.81 39.24 12.46
N GLN A 39 20.81 37.94 12.81
CA GLN A 39 21.03 36.81 11.92
C GLN A 39 19.79 36.41 11.11
N TYR A 40 18.59 36.62 11.65
CA TYR A 40 17.34 36.17 11.06
C TYR A 40 16.40 37.34 10.77
N TRP A 41 15.67 37.20 9.66
CA TRP A 41 14.65 38.15 9.23
C TRP A 41 13.31 37.43 9.13
N ARG A 42 12.27 38.08 9.66
CA ARG A 42 10.90 37.60 9.60
C ARG A 42 10.07 38.59 8.81
N ILE A 43 9.43 38.08 7.77
CA ILE A 43 8.49 38.84 6.95
C ILE A 43 7.08 38.53 7.48
N CYS A 44 6.40 39.57 7.97
CA CYS A 44 5.03 39.49 8.45
C CYS A 44 4.10 39.97 7.33
N HIS A 45 3.43 39.04 6.65
CA HIS A 45 2.45 39.35 5.61
C HIS A 45 1.11 38.70 5.98
N LYS A 46 0.02 39.47 5.84
CA LYS A 46 -1.35 38.96 5.91
C LYS A 46 -1.91 38.97 4.50
N SER A 47 -1.99 37.82 3.86
CA SER A 47 -2.75 37.63 2.63
C SER A 47 -4.11 37.04 2.96
N ARG A 48 -5.13 37.42 2.19
CA ARG A 48 -6.44 36.78 2.18
C ARG A 48 -6.55 35.97 0.91
N GLU A 49 -6.73 34.68 1.04
CA GLU A 49 -6.98 33.77 -0.08
C GLU A 49 -8.50 33.63 -0.24
N GLU A 50 -9.02 34.00 -1.40
CA GLU A 50 -10.42 33.80 -1.76
C GLU A 50 -10.48 32.69 -2.81
N GLY A 51 -10.98 31.52 -2.42
CA GLY A 51 -11.17 30.39 -3.31
C GLY A 51 -12.49 30.52 -4.07
N VAL A 52 -12.43 30.67 -5.39
CA VAL A 52 -13.60 30.52 -6.26
C VAL A 52 -13.73 29.04 -6.62
N ILE A 53 -14.89 28.46 -6.31
CA ILE A 53 -15.16 27.05 -6.63
C ILE A 53 -15.47 26.97 -8.14
N GLU A 54 -14.58 26.33 -8.89
CA GLU A 54 -14.75 26.06 -10.31
C GLU A 54 -14.54 24.57 -10.59
N ARG A 55 -15.41 23.98 -11.41
CA ARG A 55 -15.27 22.59 -11.87
C ARG A 55 -14.33 22.57 -13.07
N VAL A 56 -13.09 22.15 -12.85
CA VAL A 56 -12.07 22.04 -13.91
C VAL A 56 -11.75 20.56 -14.16
N GLU A 57 -11.80 20.16 -15.43
CA GLU A 57 -11.30 18.85 -15.86
C GLU A 57 -9.77 18.92 -15.93
N ARG A 58 -9.07 18.15 -15.09
CA ARG A 58 -7.60 18.10 -15.06
C ARG A 58 -7.08 16.77 -15.55
N GLU A 59 -6.04 16.80 -16.37
CA GLU A 59 -5.22 15.63 -16.65
C GLU A 59 -4.58 15.10 -15.36
N ARG A 60 -4.56 13.77 -15.24
CA ARG A 60 -4.15 13.05 -14.04
C ARG A 60 -2.63 13.20 -13.84
N SER A 61 -2.20 14.02 -12.88
CA SER A 61 -0.81 14.01 -12.44
C SER A 61 -0.57 12.76 -11.57
N THR A 62 0.55 12.08 -11.79
CA THR A 62 0.87 10.80 -11.14
C THR A 62 1.39 10.95 -9.70
N MET A 63 1.53 12.17 -9.19
CA MET A 63 1.93 12.44 -7.81
C MET A 63 1.23 13.70 -7.28
N ALA A 64 0.20 13.49 -6.46
CA ALA A 64 -0.25 14.51 -5.52
C ALA A 64 0.58 14.35 -4.24
N THR A 65 1.68 15.10 -4.14
CA THR A 65 2.56 15.09 -2.95
C THR A 65 1.96 15.90 -1.78
N THR A 66 0.71 16.31 -1.87
CA THR A 66 0.09 17.16 -0.85
C THR A 66 -1.38 16.79 -0.71
N ASP A 67 -1.74 16.29 0.46
CA ASP A 67 -3.12 15.99 0.80
C ASP A 67 -3.96 17.28 0.74
N HIS A 68 -5.19 17.17 0.22
CA HIS A 68 -6.13 18.28 0.25
C HIS A 68 -6.43 18.65 1.73
N PRO A 69 -6.51 19.95 2.10
CA PRO A 69 -6.69 20.38 3.49
C PRO A 69 -7.93 19.79 4.20
N GLY A 70 -8.96 19.41 3.43
CA GLY A 70 -10.15 18.70 3.93
C GLY A 70 -10.01 17.17 4.08
N MET A 71 -8.90 16.55 3.68
CA MET A 71 -8.73 15.09 3.76
C MET A 71 -8.82 14.58 5.20
N LYS A 72 -8.31 15.34 6.16
CA LYS A 72 -8.34 14.96 7.57
C LYS A 72 -9.78 14.77 8.08
N GLU A 73 -10.67 15.70 7.75
CA GLU A 73 -12.09 15.59 8.10
C GLU A 73 -12.77 14.39 7.42
N VAL A 74 -12.43 14.11 6.16
CA VAL A 74 -12.94 12.93 5.44
C VAL A 74 -12.47 11.64 6.10
N TYR A 75 -11.19 11.52 6.47
CA TYR A 75 -10.64 10.37 7.18
C TYR A 75 -11.23 10.17 8.58
N GLU A 76 -11.61 11.25 9.26
CA GLU A 76 -12.26 11.19 10.58
C GLU A 76 -13.74 10.79 10.49
N ARG A 77 -14.42 11.11 9.39
CA ARG A 77 -15.82 10.73 9.14
C ARG A 77 -15.99 9.28 8.69
N ILE A 78 -14.98 8.71 8.05
CA ILE A 78 -15.01 7.33 7.60
C ILE A 78 -14.94 6.42 8.84
N ASP A 79 -15.86 5.47 8.93
CA ASP A 79 -15.80 4.43 9.96
C ASP A 79 -14.53 3.60 9.77
N LYS A 80 -13.59 3.79 10.69
CA LYS A 80 -12.25 3.20 10.63
C LYS A 80 -12.27 1.72 10.99
N PHE A 81 -13.35 1.22 11.58
CA PHE A 81 -13.35 -0.11 12.17
C PHE A 81 -13.40 -1.23 11.14
N ASP A 82 -14.05 -1.04 9.99
CA ASP A 82 -14.24 -2.11 8.99
C ASP A 82 -13.89 -1.74 7.54
N LEU A 83 -13.49 -0.49 7.25
CA LEU A 83 -13.11 -0.11 5.88
C LEU A 83 -11.70 -0.58 5.50
N TRP A 84 -10.77 -0.53 6.46
CA TRP A 84 -9.34 -0.77 6.21
C TRP A 84 -8.94 -2.17 6.60
N ALA A 85 -8.13 -2.81 5.76
CA ALA A 85 -7.53 -4.11 6.07
C ALA A 85 -6.63 -4.00 7.32
N LYS A 86 -6.90 -4.83 8.31
CA LYS A 86 -6.18 -4.90 9.60
C LYS A 86 -4.90 -5.73 9.51
N GLY A 87 -4.74 -6.53 8.45
CA GLY A 87 -3.55 -7.37 8.25
C GLY A 87 -3.49 -8.03 6.87
N ASP A 88 -2.41 -8.79 6.65
CA ASP A 88 -2.08 -9.44 5.37
C ASP A 88 -3.18 -10.40 4.85
N TYR A 89 -4.01 -10.94 5.75
CA TYR A 89 -5.07 -11.92 5.44
C TYR A 89 -6.47 -11.43 5.82
N ASP A 90 -6.62 -10.13 6.07
CA ASP A 90 -7.92 -9.52 6.29
C ASP A 90 -8.61 -9.30 4.93
N VAL A 91 -9.65 -10.08 4.67
CA VAL A 91 -10.29 -10.16 3.36
C VAL A 91 -11.73 -9.63 3.42
N GLY A 92 -12.05 -8.72 2.52
CA GLY A 92 -13.41 -8.23 2.35
C GLY A 92 -14.32 -9.30 1.71
N LYS A 93 -15.58 -9.35 2.13
CA LYS A 93 -16.60 -10.25 1.56
C LYS A 93 -17.74 -9.45 0.95
N THR A 94 -18.00 -9.67 -0.34
CA THR A 94 -19.11 -9.01 -1.06
C THR A 94 -20.40 -9.83 -0.99
N LEU A 95 -21.54 -9.14 -0.95
CA LEU A 95 -22.87 -9.74 -0.88
C LEU A 95 -23.38 -10.36 -2.21
N GLN A 96 -22.53 -10.55 -3.22
CA GLN A 96 -22.86 -11.31 -4.44
C GLN A 96 -21.90 -12.50 -4.53
N HIS A 97 -22.42 -13.72 -4.32
CA HIS A 97 -21.59 -14.85 -3.83
C HIS A 97 -21.43 -16.03 -4.79
N CYS A 98 -21.85 -15.95 -6.05
CA CYS A 98 -21.65 -17.08 -6.95
C CYS A 98 -21.29 -16.59 -8.34
N ILE A 99 -19.98 -16.50 -8.59
CA ILE A 99 -19.45 -16.31 -9.94
C ILE A 99 -19.49 -17.67 -10.62
N GLN A 100 -20.32 -17.81 -11.66
CA GLN A 100 -20.29 -18.98 -12.53
C GLN A 100 -19.33 -18.72 -13.68
N VAL A 101 -18.33 -19.59 -13.85
CA VAL A 101 -17.37 -19.50 -14.94
C VAL A 101 -17.77 -20.49 -16.04
N PRO A 102 -18.29 -20.03 -17.20
CA PRO A 102 -18.64 -20.94 -18.30
C PRO A 102 -17.36 -21.51 -18.93
N LEU A 103 -17.33 -22.83 -19.13
CA LEU A 103 -16.25 -23.49 -19.85
C LEU A 103 -16.48 -23.38 -21.35
N LYS A 104 -15.39 -23.30 -22.13
CA LYS A 104 -15.46 -23.45 -23.59
C LYS A 104 -15.75 -24.90 -23.96
N ASP A 105 -16.31 -25.12 -25.15
CA ASP A 105 -16.95 -26.36 -25.62
C ASP A 105 -16.13 -27.67 -25.51
N THR A 106 -14.82 -27.61 -25.26
CA THR A 106 -13.95 -28.77 -25.01
C THR A 106 -13.73 -29.03 -23.51
N GLY A 107 -14.75 -28.85 -22.68
CA GLY A 107 -14.71 -28.80 -21.20
C GLY A 107 -14.22 -30.06 -20.47
N HIS A 108 -13.05 -30.57 -20.81
CA HIS A 108 -12.37 -31.66 -20.15
C HIS A 108 -11.54 -31.13 -18.98
N SER A 109 -11.59 -31.84 -17.85
CA SER A 109 -10.78 -31.52 -16.68
C SER A 109 -9.29 -31.65 -16.98
N VAL A 110 -8.53 -30.62 -16.62
CA VAL A 110 -7.06 -30.63 -16.74
C VAL A 110 -6.46 -30.93 -15.38
N TRP A 111 -5.70 -32.02 -15.31
CA TRP A 111 -4.92 -32.40 -14.12
C TRP A 111 -3.43 -32.33 -14.42
N GLN A 112 -2.73 -31.35 -13.84
CA GLN A 112 -1.28 -31.22 -13.91
C GLN A 112 -0.66 -31.48 -12.55
N THR A 113 0.35 -32.34 -12.47
CA THR A 113 1.02 -32.67 -11.21
C THR A 113 1.83 -31.48 -10.67
N GLN A 114 1.86 -31.32 -9.34
CA GLN A 114 2.69 -30.32 -8.67
C GLN A 114 4.18 -30.56 -8.95
N TYR A 115 4.87 -29.52 -9.46
CA TYR A 115 6.32 -29.55 -9.62
C TYR A 115 7.02 -29.70 -8.28
N TRP A 116 8.20 -30.33 -8.30
CA TRP A 116 9.03 -30.43 -7.11
C TRP A 116 9.42 -29.02 -6.62
N LEU A 117 9.13 -28.74 -5.35
CA LEU A 117 9.42 -27.47 -4.71
C LEU A 117 10.61 -27.61 -3.77
N LYS A 118 11.48 -26.59 -3.75
CA LYS A 118 12.56 -26.50 -2.76
C LYS A 118 11.96 -26.33 -1.35
N PRO A 119 12.58 -26.90 -0.29
CA PRO A 119 12.09 -26.76 1.09
C PRO A 119 11.84 -25.30 1.50
N ASP A 120 12.78 -24.39 1.19
CA ASP A 120 12.66 -22.96 1.52
C ASP A 120 11.44 -22.31 0.86
N ALA A 121 11.10 -22.75 -0.35
CA ALA A 121 9.93 -22.25 -1.07
C ALA A 121 8.63 -22.74 -0.44
N VAL A 122 8.61 -23.99 0.06
CA VAL A 122 7.46 -24.55 0.80
C VAL A 122 7.26 -23.82 2.13
N GLU A 123 8.32 -23.63 2.90
CA GLU A 123 8.26 -22.88 4.15
C GLU A 123 7.88 -21.40 3.93
N GLY A 124 8.38 -20.80 2.84
CA GLY A 124 8.08 -19.42 2.47
C GLY A 124 6.59 -19.16 2.19
N ILE A 125 5.87 -20.11 1.59
CA ILE A 125 4.45 -19.96 1.27
C ILE A 125 3.50 -20.50 2.36
N ARG A 126 4.01 -21.34 3.27
CA ARG A 126 3.25 -21.94 4.38
C ARG A 126 2.37 -20.94 5.16
N PRO A 127 2.87 -19.77 5.62
CA PRO A 127 2.04 -18.82 6.36
C PRO A 127 0.92 -18.22 5.52
N THR A 128 1.14 -18.05 4.21
CA THR A 128 0.11 -17.53 3.30
C THR A 128 -1.01 -18.54 3.09
N ILE A 129 -0.68 -19.81 2.86
CA ILE A 129 -1.70 -20.86 2.76
C ILE A 129 -2.51 -20.99 4.06
N ALA A 130 -1.83 -20.98 5.21
CA ALA A 130 -2.49 -21.04 6.51
C ALA A 130 -3.42 -19.84 6.77
N GLY A 131 -2.97 -18.62 6.45
CA GLY A 131 -3.77 -17.40 6.60
C GLY A 131 -5.02 -17.41 5.71
N LEU A 132 -4.89 -17.84 4.45
CA LEU A 132 -6.02 -17.91 3.52
C LEU A 132 -7.02 -19.04 3.88
N LEU A 133 -6.54 -20.17 4.41
CA LEU A 133 -7.41 -21.20 5.00
C LEU A 133 -8.19 -20.66 6.21
N GLN A 134 -7.52 -19.95 7.11
CA GLN A 134 -8.15 -19.35 8.29
C GLN A 134 -9.18 -18.29 7.91
N ALA A 135 -8.90 -17.50 6.88
CA ALA A 135 -9.81 -16.50 6.34
C ALA A 135 -11.02 -17.10 5.60
N GLY A 136 -11.06 -18.42 5.38
CA GLY A 136 -12.13 -19.11 4.64
C GLY A 136 -12.09 -18.87 3.14
N VAL A 137 -10.97 -18.34 2.62
CA VAL A 137 -10.76 -18.06 1.20
C VAL A 137 -10.36 -19.33 0.45
N LEU A 138 -9.51 -20.16 1.08
CA LEU A 138 -9.18 -21.48 0.59
C LEU A 138 -9.94 -22.55 1.36
N CYS A 139 -10.34 -23.62 0.67
CA CYS A 139 -10.95 -24.79 1.29
C CYS A 139 -10.38 -26.08 0.72
N TYR A 140 -10.45 -27.18 1.48
CA TYR A 140 -10.11 -28.51 0.97
C TYR A 140 -11.25 -29.07 0.08
N SER A 141 -10.91 -29.74 -1.01
CA SER A 141 -11.85 -30.24 -2.02
C SER A 141 -11.31 -31.48 -2.74
N ASP A 142 -12.15 -32.31 -3.33
CA ASP A 142 -11.70 -33.42 -4.20
C ASP A 142 -12.05 -33.09 -5.66
N SER A 143 -11.30 -32.16 -6.27
CA SER A 143 -11.50 -31.74 -7.65
C SER A 143 -10.89 -32.71 -8.65
N SER A 144 -11.40 -32.76 -9.89
CA SER A 144 -10.72 -33.39 -11.04
C SER A 144 -9.77 -32.42 -11.77
N TRP A 145 -9.69 -31.17 -11.31
CA TRP A 145 -8.81 -30.13 -11.82
C TRP A 145 -7.64 -29.93 -10.86
N ASN A 146 -6.42 -29.82 -11.41
CA ASN A 146 -5.24 -29.50 -10.60
C ASN A 146 -4.23 -28.71 -11.43
N THR A 147 -3.67 -27.66 -10.84
CA THR A 147 -2.74 -26.73 -11.48
C THR A 147 -1.60 -26.44 -10.51
N PRO A 148 -0.34 -26.68 -10.92
CA PRO A 148 0.80 -26.60 -10.02
C PRO A 148 1.02 -25.18 -9.50
N ILE A 149 1.27 -25.05 -8.20
CA ILE A 149 1.68 -23.79 -7.57
C ILE A 149 3.16 -23.54 -7.84
N LEU A 150 3.48 -22.30 -8.20
CA LEU A 150 4.85 -21.83 -8.37
C LEU A 150 5.18 -20.74 -7.34
N PRO A 151 5.95 -21.07 -6.28
CA PRO A 151 6.47 -20.06 -5.36
C PRO A 151 7.45 -19.13 -6.08
N LEU A 152 7.19 -17.83 -6.02
CA LEU A 152 8.05 -16.80 -6.59
C LEU A 152 8.66 -15.96 -5.46
N PRO A 153 9.98 -15.69 -5.50
CA PRO A 153 10.60 -14.79 -4.56
C PRO A 153 10.15 -13.36 -4.89
N LYS A 154 9.77 -12.60 -3.87
CA LYS A 154 9.50 -11.16 -4.00
C LYS A 154 10.81 -10.40 -3.83
N ALA A 155 11.11 -9.53 -4.79
CA ALA A 155 12.24 -8.62 -4.70
C ALA A 155 12.10 -7.70 -3.49
N GLY A 156 13.13 -7.63 -2.65
CA GLY A 156 13.27 -6.68 -1.56
C GLY A 156 13.78 -5.31 -2.02
N PRO A 157 13.90 -4.34 -1.10
CA PRO A 157 14.37 -2.98 -1.38
C PRO A 157 15.76 -2.90 -2.03
N GLU A 158 16.59 -3.94 -1.89
CA GLU A 158 17.96 -4.02 -2.44
C GLU A 158 18.19 -5.24 -3.35
N GLY A 159 17.13 -5.79 -3.95
CA GLY A 159 17.25 -6.95 -4.86
C GLY A 159 17.50 -8.29 -4.15
N SER A 160 17.59 -8.32 -2.82
CA SER A 160 17.59 -9.55 -2.02
C SER A 160 16.16 -10.07 -1.81
N PRO A 161 15.91 -11.39 -1.97
CA PRO A 161 14.57 -11.95 -1.79
C PRO A 161 14.20 -11.94 -0.30
N THR A 162 13.28 -11.05 0.11
CA THR A 162 12.90 -10.88 1.52
C THR A 162 11.61 -11.63 1.91
N LYS A 163 10.77 -12.01 0.94
CA LYS A 163 9.48 -12.69 1.16
C LYS A 163 9.13 -13.55 -0.06
N TRP A 164 8.52 -14.72 0.13
CA TRP A 164 7.98 -15.54 -0.96
C TRP A 164 6.50 -15.23 -1.17
N ARG A 165 6.00 -15.34 -2.41
CA ARG A 165 4.56 -15.32 -2.72
C ARG A 165 4.23 -16.51 -3.60
N SER A 166 3.01 -17.03 -3.48
CA SER A 166 2.45 -17.87 -4.54
C SER A 166 2.20 -17.00 -5.76
N GLY A 167 2.91 -17.26 -6.86
CA GLY A 167 2.50 -16.76 -8.18
C GLY A 167 1.37 -17.64 -8.71
N GLU A 168 0.40 -17.05 -9.41
CA GLU A 168 -0.64 -17.82 -10.09
C GLU A 168 -0.17 -18.37 -11.42
N CYS A 169 -0.47 -19.66 -11.64
CA CYS A 169 -1.34 -20.09 -12.72
C CYS A 169 -2.51 -20.85 -12.06
N ILE A 170 -3.52 -20.13 -11.56
CA ILE A 170 -4.77 -20.63 -10.93
C ILE A 170 -4.51 -21.68 -9.83
N LEU A 171 -4.57 -21.30 -8.56
CA LEU A 171 -4.18 -22.16 -7.43
C LEU A 171 -5.10 -23.40 -7.28
N LEU A 172 -4.60 -24.61 -7.61
CA LEU A 172 -5.13 -25.90 -7.21
C LEU A 172 -3.94 -26.87 -6.98
N SER A 173 -3.31 -26.89 -5.79
CA SER A 173 -2.21 -27.84 -5.52
C SER A 173 -2.63 -29.08 -4.74
N THR A 174 -2.08 -30.23 -5.14
CA THR A 174 -1.86 -31.41 -4.32
C THR A 174 -0.40 -31.88 -4.44
N THR A 175 0.23 -32.25 -3.32
CA THR A 175 1.56 -32.89 -3.30
C THR A 175 1.45 -34.37 -3.66
N ALA A 176 2.39 -34.84 -4.49
CA ALA A 176 2.42 -36.19 -5.04
C ALA A 176 2.42 -37.29 -3.96
N SER A 177 1.28 -37.96 -3.76
CA SER A 177 1.19 -39.25 -3.07
C SER A 177 -0.02 -40.03 -3.59
N ARG A 178 0.16 -41.34 -3.84
CA ARG A 178 -0.80 -42.26 -4.49
C ARG A 178 -2.01 -42.65 -3.61
N LYS A 179 -2.59 -41.72 -2.85
CA LYS A 179 -3.83 -41.93 -2.08
C LYS A 179 -4.78 -40.77 -2.38
N PRO A 180 -6.11 -40.98 -2.32
CA PRO A 180 -7.03 -39.88 -2.54
C PRO A 180 -6.78 -38.85 -1.44
N ARG A 181 -6.71 -37.56 -1.79
CA ARG A 181 -7.49 -36.49 -1.13
C ARG A 181 -6.88 -35.08 -1.21
N HIS A 182 -7.82 -34.14 -1.36
CA HIS A 182 -7.87 -32.74 -0.93
C HIS A 182 -6.98 -31.71 -1.67
N VAL A 183 -7.52 -31.22 -2.79
CA VAL A 183 -7.18 -30.02 -3.58
C VAL A 183 -7.68 -28.75 -2.88
N LEU A 184 -6.88 -27.68 -2.82
CA LEU A 184 -7.35 -26.38 -2.31
C LEU A 184 -8.07 -25.56 -3.39
N ILE A 185 -9.35 -25.18 -3.18
CA ILE A 185 -10.14 -24.33 -4.10
C ILE A 185 -10.37 -22.94 -3.46
N TYR A 186 -10.38 -21.90 -4.30
CA TYR A 186 -10.83 -20.54 -3.97
C TYR A 186 -12.34 -20.41 -4.24
N ILE A 187 -13.11 -19.88 -3.28
CA ILE A 187 -14.55 -19.55 -3.45
C ILE A 187 -14.72 -18.04 -3.68
#